data_AF-A0A3R9QJA0-F1
#
_entry.id   AF-A0A3R9QJA0-F1
#
_cell.length_a   1.000
_cell.length_b   1.000
_cell.length_c   1.000
_cell.angle_alpha   90.00
_cell.angle_beta   90.00
_cell.angle_gamma   90.00
#
_symmetry.space_group_name_H-M   'P 1'
#
loop_
_entity.id
_entity.type
_entity.pdbx_description
1 polymer ?
#
loop_
_entity_poly.entity_id
_entity_poly.type
_entity_poly.pdbx_seq_one_letter_code
_entity_poly.pdbx_strand_id
1 'polypeptide(L)' 'MQDKKYAYIYDKPNRQITVGTAAWIESLNTKQCNNINYCSSEEELAVKVRKYYKQEFIVTLTTRLNTFERHLFL' A
#
# COMPACT_ATOMS: atom_id res chain seq x y z
N MET A 1 5.55 20.48 -2.44
CA MET A 1 5.85 19.05 -2.27
C MET A 1 4.52 18.32 -2.40
N GLN A 2 4.37 17.38 -3.33
CA GLN A 2 3.13 16.58 -3.45
C GLN A 2 2.88 15.86 -2.13
N ASP A 3 1.73 16.15 -1.50
CA ASP A 3 1.24 15.53 -0.27
C ASP A 3 1.15 13.99 -0.44
N LYS A 4 2.19 13.28 -0.01
CA LYS A 4 2.23 11.81 0.01
C LYS A 4 1.40 11.33 1.21
N LYS A 5 0.09 11.20 1.03
CA LYS A 5 -0.86 10.83 2.10
C LYS A 5 -0.94 9.34 2.37
N TYR A 6 -0.61 8.52 1.38
CA TYR A 6 -0.75 7.07 1.42
C TYR A 6 0.54 6.37 1.04
N ALA A 7 0.70 5.13 1.47
CA ALA A 7 1.84 4.32 1.10
C ALA A 7 1.52 2.82 1.15
N TYR A 8 2.44 2.04 0.58
CA TYR A 8 2.47 0.60 0.78
C TYR A 8 3.89 0.07 0.93
N ILE A 9 4.03 -1.02 1.68
CA ILE A 9 5.25 -1.81 1.79
C ILE A 9 5.15 -3.00 0.84
N TYR A 10 6.19 -3.21 0.04
CA TYR A 10 6.35 -4.39 -0.80
C TYR A 10 7.27 -5.42 -0.12
N ASP A 11 6.67 -6.52 0.34
CA ASP A 11 7.37 -7.68 0.88
C ASP A 11 7.32 -8.84 -0.13
N LYS A 12 8.38 -8.93 -0.95
CA LYS A 12 8.51 -9.98 -1.96
C LYS A 12 8.66 -11.39 -1.36
N PRO A 13 9.53 -11.64 -0.37
CA PRO A 13 9.67 -12.96 0.24
C PRO A 13 8.35 -13.55 0.74
N ASN A 14 7.52 -12.74 1.40
CA ASN A 14 6.25 -13.19 1.97
C ASN A 14 5.06 -13.03 1.01
N ARG A 15 5.29 -12.58 -0.23
CA ARG A 15 4.25 -12.21 -1.20
C ARG A 15 3.16 -11.32 -0.59
N GLN A 16 3.56 -10.32 0.19
CA GLN A 16 2.65 -9.46 0.92
C GLN A 16 2.81 -7.99 0.53
N ILE A 17 1.67 -7.31 0.44
CA ILE A 17 1.58 -5.86 0.29
C ILE A 17 0.84 -5.31 1.51
N THR A 18 1.48 -4.44 2.27
CA THR A 18 0.82 -3.76 3.40
C THR A 18 0.50 -2.33 3.00
N VAL A 19 -0.77 -1.96 2.99
CA VAL A 19 -1.29 -0.65 2.55
C VAL A 19 -1.83 0.15 3.73
N GLY A 20 -1.67 1.47 3.67
CA GLY A 20 -2.16 2.39 4.69
C GLY A 20 -1.89 3.85 4.38
N THR A 21 -2.16 4.71 5.36
CA THR A 21 -1.66 6.10 5.36
C THR A 21 -0.13 6.11 5.39
N ALA A 22 0.50 7.14 4.82
CA ALA A 22 1.96 7.25 4.79
C ALA A 22 2.56 7.23 6.21
N ALA A 23 1.99 8.02 7.12
CA ALA A 23 2.44 8.09 8.51
C ALA A 23 2.40 6.74 9.23
N TRP A 24 1.35 5.93 8.99
CA TRP A 24 1.24 4.61 9.60
C TRP A 24 2.18 3.59 8.97
N ILE A 25 2.38 3.65 7.65
CA ILE A 25 3.31 2.77 6.96
C ILE A 25 4.77 3.08 7.36
N GLU A 26 5.10 4.36 7.52
CA GLU A 26 6.40 4.80 8.04
C GLU A 26 6.63 4.32 9.47
N SER A 27 5.60 4.38 10.34
CA SER A 27 5.72 3.89 11.72
C SER A 27 5.84 2.37 11.83
N LEU A 28 5.28 1.61 10.89
CA LEU A 28 5.45 0.15 10.79
C LEU A 28 6.84 -0.24 10.28
N ASN A 29 7.51 0.65 9.56
CA ASN A 29 8.83 0.38 8.99
C ASN A 29 9.99 0.62 9.97
N THR A 30 9.86 0.14 11.21
CA THR A 30 10.90 0.25 12.24
C THR A 30 12.12 -0.62 11.97
N LYS A 31 12.10 -1.48 10.93
CA LYS A 31 13.13 -2.50 10.65
C LYS A 31 13.79 -2.41 9.26
N GLN A 32 13.95 -1.21 8.69
CA GLN A 32 14.68 -1.01 7.41
C GLN A 32 14.11 -1.78 6.21
N CYS A 33 12.79 -1.90 6.06
CA CYS A 33 12.22 -2.26 4.76
C CYS A 33 12.33 -1.03 3.83
N ASN A 34 13.37 -0.97 3.00
CA ASN A 34 13.57 0.10 2.00
C ASN A 34 12.55 0.10 0.83
N ASN A 35 11.40 -0.56 1.02
CA ASN A 35 10.41 -0.82 -0.02
C ASN A 35 9.09 -0.07 0.23
N ILE A 36 9.13 1.10 0.87
CA ILE A 36 7.96 1.97 0.99
C ILE A 36 7.73 2.69 -0.34
N ASN A 37 6.53 2.54 -0.86
CA ASN A 37 6.06 3.21 -2.07
C ASN A 37 4.95 4.19 -1.71
N TYR A 38 5.19 5.47 -1.96
CA TYR A 38 4.26 6.54 -1.62
C TYR A 38 3.28 6.83 -2.76
N CYS A 39 2.07 7.24 -2.36
CA CYS A 39 0.97 7.62 -3.24
C CYS A 39 0.30 8.89 -2.71
N SER A 40 -0.23 9.70 -3.62
CA SER A 40 -0.90 10.96 -3.30
C SER A 40 -2.40 10.75 -3.02
N SER A 41 -2.99 9.68 -3.58
CA SER A 41 -4.40 9.33 -3.40
C SER A 41 -4.64 7.82 -3.22
N GLU A 42 -5.84 7.46 -2.76
CA GLU A 42 -6.26 6.05 -2.62
C GLU A 42 -6.44 5.36 -3.98
N GLU A 43 -6.84 6.09 -5.02
CA GLU A 43 -6.97 5.59 -6.40
C GLU A 43 -5.60 5.25 -6.98
N GLU A 44 -4.62 6.14 -6.80
CA GLU A 44 -3.23 5.88 -7.22
C GLU A 44 -2.68 4.64 -6.49
N LEU A 45 -2.97 4.52 -5.20
CA LEU A 45 -2.60 3.36 -4.39
C LEU A 45 -3.22 2.08 -4.96
N ALA A 46 -4.52 2.09 -5.27
CA ALA A 46 -5.22 0.93 -5.82
C ALA A 46 -4.63 0.50 -7.18
N VAL A 47 -4.40 1.45 -8.09
CA VAL A 47 -3.78 1.18 -9.40
C VAL A 47 -2.40 0.52 -9.24
N LYS A 48 -1.55 1.05 -8.35
CA LYS A 48 -0.21 0.51 -8.10
C LYS A 48 -0.24 -0.85 -7.40
N VAL A 49 -1.22 -1.11 -6.53
CA VAL A 49 -1.33 -2.37 -5.78
C VAL A 49 -2.00 -3.47 -6.59
N ARG A 50 -2.90 -3.13 -7.52
CA ARG A 50 -3.68 -4.07 -8.34
C ARG A 50 -2.81 -5.06 -9.11
N LYS A 51 -1.63 -4.67 -9.58
CA LYS A 51 -0.70 -5.58 -10.26
C LYS A 51 -0.20 -6.71 -9.34
N TYR A 52 -0.01 -6.44 -8.05
CA TYR A 52 0.42 -7.45 -7.08
C TYR A 52 -0.76 -8.33 -6.66
N TYR A 53 -1.94 -7.75 -6.51
CA TYR A 53 -3.17 -8.51 -6.27
C TYR A 53 -3.43 -9.54 -7.38
N LYS A 54 -3.25 -9.16 -8.66
CA LYS A 54 -3.33 -10.09 -9.81
C LYS A 54 -2.25 -11.17 -9.81
N GLN A 55 -1.15 -10.96 -9.10
CA GLN A 55 -0.07 -11.94 -8.89
C GLN A 55 -0.28 -12.75 -7.59
N GLU A 56 -1.49 -12.73 -7.02
CA GLU A 56 -1.89 -13.44 -5.81
C GLU A 56 -1.05 -13.05 -4.57
N PHE A 57 -0.64 -11.79 -4.49
CA PHE A 57 -0.07 -11.25 -3.26
C PHE A 57 -1.18 -11.02 -2.22
N ILE A 58 -0.85 -11.27 -0.95
CA ILE A 58 -1.73 -10.95 0.17
C ILE A 58 -1.70 -9.44 0.38
N VAL A 59 -2.85 -8.78 0.22
CA VAL A 59 -2.98 -7.34 0.49
C VAL A 59 -3.53 -7.15 1.90
N THR A 60 -2.72 -6.54 2.77
CA THR A 60 -3.06 -6.24 4.17
C THR A 60 -3.39 -4.76 4.32
N LEU A 61 -4.60 -4.46 4.77
CA LEU A 61 -5.04 -3.11 5.10
C LEU A 61 -4.76 -2.80 6.57
N THR A 62 -3.98 -1.76 6.81
CA THR A 62 -3.68 -1.29 8.17
C THR A 62 -4.67 -0.25 8.68
N THR A 63 -5.32 0.45 7.76
CA THR A 63 -6.36 1.43 8.00
C THR A 63 -7.46 1.21 6.97
N ARG A 64 -8.71 1.55 7.32
CA ARG A 64 -9.81 1.50 6.36
C ARG A 64 -9.61 2.55 5.27
N LEU A 65 -9.60 2.12 4.01
CA LEU A 65 -9.39 2.97 2.84
C LEU A 65 -10.49 2.65 1.82
N ASN A 66 -11.66 3.25 2.01
CA ASN A 66 -12.89 2.86 1.31
C ASN A 66 -12.77 3.02 -0.22
N THR A 67 -12.06 4.05 -0.68
CA THR A 67 -11.87 4.30 -2.11
C THR A 67 -10.87 3.30 -2.68
N PHE A 68 -9.79 3.03 -1.96
CA PHE A 68 -8.83 2.01 -2.33
C PHE A 68 -9.49 0.63 -2.48
N GLU A 69 -10.27 0.19 -1.48
CA GLU A 69 -10.93 -1.11 -1.48
C GLU A 69 -11.84 -1.26 -2.70
N ARG A 70 -12.69 -0.26 -2.97
CA ARG A 70 -13.55 -0.26 -4.16
C ARG A 70 -12.75 -0.41 -5.45
N HIS A 71 -11.66 0.35 -5.61
CA HIS A 71 -10.86 0.32 -6.84
C HIS A 71 -9.94 -0.91 -6.96
N LEU A 72 -9.63 -1.58 -5.85
CA LEU A 72 -8.82 -2.80 -5.88
C LEU A 72 -9.62 -4.00 -6.39
N PHE A 73 -10.90 -4.11 -5.97
CA PHE A 73 -11.77 -5.23 -6.30
C PHE A 73 -12.60 -5.05 -7.58
N LEU A 74 -12.70 -3.83 -8.11
CA LEU A 74 -13.30 -3.51 -9.41
C LEU A 74 -12.24 -3.54 -10.54
#